data_AF-F0WVI6-F1
#
_entry.id   AF-F0WVI6-F1
#
_cell.length_a   1.000
_cell.length_b   1.000
_cell.length_c   1.000
_cell.angle_alpha   90.00
_cell.angle_beta   90.00
_cell.angle_gamma   90.00
#
_symmetry.space_group_name_H-M   'P 1'
#
loop_
_entity.id
_entity.type
_entity.pdbx_description
1 polymer ?
#
loop_
_entity_poly.entity_id
_entity_poly.type
_entity_poly.pdbx_seq_one_letter_code
_entity_poly.pdbx_strand_id
1 'polypeptide(L)'
;MYLIGQNTVSESRLRPDGTRISRSLLHSHADIFSFSLIIQAGLILNPKPFLTGLTGKTVVVRLKWGMEYKGVLVSVDSYMNLQLAGSEEYVNGDLAGNLGEVLIRCNNVLYLRGLREDESDCRKPEEDADMDEK
;
A
#
# COMPACT_ATOMS: atom_id res chain seq x y z
N MET A 1 4.02 -4.04 41.40
CA MET A 1 4.35 -5.42 41.05
C MET A 1 3.06 -6.13 40.63
N TYR A 2 3.12 -6.90 39.55
CA TYR A 2 2.01 -7.45 38.76
C TYR A 2 1.10 -8.44 39.50
N LEU A 3 -0.23 -8.39 39.23
CA LEU A 3 -1.06 -9.48 38.66
C LEU A 3 -2.56 -9.14 38.76
N ILE A 4 -3.12 -8.69 37.62
CA ILE A 4 -4.55 -8.84 37.25
C ILE A 4 -4.81 -10.35 37.12
N GLY A 5 -5.82 -10.98 37.72
CA GLY A 5 -7.14 -10.51 38.11
C GLY A 5 -8.14 -11.46 37.45
N GLN A 6 -8.27 -12.67 37.98
CA GLN A 6 -9.49 -13.45 37.75
C GLN A 6 -10.62 -12.71 38.45
N ASN A 7 -11.69 -12.36 37.74
CA ASN A 7 -13.07 -12.45 38.23
C ASN A 7 -14.03 -11.91 37.18
N THR A 8 -14.87 -12.82 36.70
CA THR A 8 -16.10 -12.58 35.96
C THR A 8 -17.02 -11.67 36.77
N VAL A 9 -17.30 -10.46 36.28
CA VAL A 9 -18.38 -9.62 36.82
C VAL A 9 -19.60 -9.82 35.95
N SER A 10 -20.52 -10.66 36.41
CA SER A 10 -21.88 -10.77 35.85
C SER A 10 -22.73 -9.61 36.37
N GLU A 11 -23.08 -8.67 35.51
CA GLU A 11 -23.90 -7.51 35.89
C GLU A 11 -25.39 -7.86 35.82
N SER A 12 -26.03 -8.08 36.98
CA SER A 12 -27.48 -8.27 37.08
C SER A 12 -28.13 -7.03 37.65
N ARG A 13 -28.67 -6.15 36.78
CA ARG A 13 -29.47 -4.99 37.20
C ARG A 13 -30.91 -5.43 37.49
N LEU A 14 -31.34 -5.28 38.74
CA LEU A 14 -32.72 -5.50 39.18
C LEU A 14 -33.60 -4.29 38.82
N ARG A 15 -34.83 -4.53 38.33
CA ARG A 15 -35.88 -3.51 38.25
C ARG A 15 -36.58 -3.39 39.63
N PRO A 16 -37.19 -2.23 39.96
CA PRO A 16 -37.82 -1.99 41.26
C PRO A 16 -39.07 -2.84 41.57
N ASP A 17 -39.54 -3.66 40.63
CA ASP A 17 -40.65 -4.61 40.76
C ASP A 17 -40.19 -6.07 40.99
N GLY A 18 -38.90 -6.31 41.21
CA GLY A 18 -38.37 -7.58 41.70
C GLY A 18 -38.27 -8.72 40.66
N THR A 19 -38.58 -8.50 39.38
CA THR A 19 -38.42 -9.54 38.35
C THR A 19 -36.99 -9.55 37.78
N ARG A 20 -36.28 -10.68 37.90
CA ARG A 20 -34.93 -10.88 37.36
C ARG A 20 -34.96 -11.16 35.85
N ILE A 21 -34.20 -10.42 35.06
CA ILE A 21 -33.95 -10.74 33.64
C ILE A 21 -32.59 -11.43 33.53
N SER A 22 -32.60 -12.74 33.32
CA SER A 22 -31.45 -13.52 32.85
C SER A 22 -31.46 -13.53 31.32
N ARG A 23 -30.58 -12.77 30.66
CA ARG A 23 -30.37 -12.92 29.21
C ARG A 23 -29.44 -14.10 28.95
N SER A 24 -30.02 -15.22 28.56
CA SER A 24 -29.31 -16.34 27.94
C SER A 24 -29.00 -16.01 26.47
N LEU A 25 -27.78 -16.33 26.06
CA LEU A 25 -27.26 -16.49 24.70
C LEU A 25 -28.30 -16.54 23.57
N LEU A 26 -28.08 -15.73 22.52
CA LEU A 26 -28.14 -16.22 21.14
C LEU A 26 -26.93 -15.68 20.38
N HIS A 27 -26.08 -16.61 19.93
CA HIS A 27 -25.09 -16.37 18.88
C HIS A 27 -25.82 -15.91 17.62
N SER A 28 -25.39 -14.79 17.05
CA SER A 28 -25.81 -14.34 15.73
C SER A 28 -24.57 -13.96 14.91
N HIS A 29 -24.58 -14.39 13.67
CA HIS A 29 -23.49 -14.53 12.70
C HIS A 29 -22.93 -13.20 12.14
N ALA A 30 -22.97 -12.11 12.92
CA ALA A 30 -22.77 -10.74 12.40
C ALA A 30 -21.39 -10.12 12.73
N ASP A 31 -20.52 -10.77 13.51
CA ASP A 31 -19.24 -10.18 13.95
C ASP A 31 -18.04 -10.45 13.02
N ILE A 32 -18.25 -10.97 11.80
CA ILE A 32 -17.18 -11.16 10.80
C ILE A 32 -17.06 -9.96 9.84
N PHE A 33 -18.02 -9.03 9.85
CA PHE A 33 -17.98 -7.84 8.98
C PHE A 33 -17.40 -6.57 9.63
N SER A 34 -16.83 -6.67 10.82
CA SER A 34 -16.19 -5.54 11.53
C SER A 34 -14.73 -5.29 11.11
N PHE A 35 -14.38 -5.57 9.85
CA PHE A 35 -13.03 -5.30 9.34
C PHE A 35 -13.06 -4.65 7.95
N SER A 36 -13.65 -3.45 7.85
CA SER A 36 -13.22 -2.39 6.92
C SER A 36 -14.21 -1.24 6.91
N LEU A 37 -14.22 -0.46 7.99
CA LEU A 37 -14.50 0.96 7.89
C LEU A 37 -13.68 1.59 9.01
N ILE A 38 -12.66 2.36 8.70
CA ILE A 38 -12.59 3.83 8.85
C ILE A 38 -11.16 4.12 8.33
N ILE A 39 -10.93 4.83 7.22
CA ILE A 39 -10.95 6.28 7.06
C ILE A 39 -11.06 6.60 5.56
N GLN A 40 -12.08 7.36 5.16
CA GLN A 40 -12.06 8.17 3.94
C GLN A 40 -12.33 9.62 4.36
N ALA A 41 -11.27 10.40 4.51
CA ALA A 41 -11.29 11.85 4.70
C ALA A 41 -9.88 12.35 4.43
N GLY A 42 -9.69 13.44 3.67
CA GLY A 42 -8.40 13.97 3.22
C GLY A 42 -7.31 13.94 4.30
N LEU A 43 -6.47 12.90 4.23
CA LEU A 43 -5.45 12.63 5.24
C LEU A 43 -4.23 13.48 4.96
N ILE A 44 -3.74 14.19 5.97
CA ILE A 44 -2.35 14.61 6.04
C ILE A 44 -1.53 13.31 6.01
N LEU A 45 -1.04 12.96 4.82
CA LEU A 45 -0.33 11.71 4.60
C LEU A 45 1.15 11.94 4.87
N ASN A 46 1.61 11.42 6.00
CA ASN A 46 3.03 11.41 6.30
C ASN A 46 3.76 10.52 5.28
N PRO A 47 5.01 10.87 4.89
CA PRO A 47 5.74 10.14 3.85
C PRO A 47 6.03 8.68 4.23
N LYS A 48 6.22 8.41 5.53
CA LYS A 48 6.48 7.05 6.02
C LYS A 48 5.28 6.10 5.80
N PRO A 49 4.05 6.42 6.25
CA PRO A 49 2.89 5.58 5.93
C PRO A 49 2.54 5.55 4.44
N PHE A 50 2.87 6.59 3.66
CA PHE A 50 2.74 6.54 2.20
C PHE A 50 3.60 5.44 1.58
N LEU A 51 4.88 5.36 1.95
CA LEU A 51 5.80 4.34 1.44
C LEU A 51 5.37 2.93 1.85
N THR A 52 4.93 2.75 3.10
CA THR A 52 4.39 1.46 3.56
C THR A 52 3.16 1.02 2.76
N GLY A 53 2.31 1.96 2.34
CA GLY A 53 1.13 1.66 1.52
C GLY A 53 1.45 1.29 0.06
N LEU A 54 2.68 1.54 -0.40
CA LEU A 54 3.17 1.20 -1.72
C LEU A 54 4.02 -0.08 -1.75
N THR A 55 4.41 -0.60 -0.57
CA THR A 55 5.07 -1.91 -0.47
C THR A 55 4.16 -2.99 -1.06
N GLY A 56 4.73 -3.85 -1.90
CA GLY A 56 4.04 -4.91 -2.63
C GLY A 56 3.36 -4.46 -3.93
N LYS A 57 3.44 -3.18 -4.29
CA LYS A 57 2.86 -2.64 -5.54
C LYS A 57 3.93 -2.30 -6.56
N THR A 58 3.55 -2.26 -7.82
CA THR A 58 4.39 -1.74 -8.89
C THR A 58 4.55 -0.24 -8.72
N VAL A 59 5.79 0.25 -8.77
CA VAL A 59 6.14 1.66 -8.59
C VAL A 59 7.05 2.13 -9.72
N VAL A 60 7.01 3.42 -10.03
CA VAL A 60 8.06 4.10 -10.79
C VAL A 60 8.85 4.98 -9.84
N VAL A 61 10.16 4.83 -9.88
CA VAL A 61 11.13 5.62 -9.14
C VAL A 61 11.95 6.43 -10.13
N ARG A 62 11.86 7.75 -10.06
CA ARG A 62 12.70 8.63 -10.89
C ARG A 62 13.91 9.08 -10.10
N LEU A 63 15.09 8.95 -10.69
CA LEU A 63 16.33 9.47 -10.13
C LEU A 63 16.54 10.93 -10.53
N LYS A 64 17.35 11.65 -9.74
CA LYS A 64 17.76 13.05 -10.04
C LYS A 64 18.43 13.24 -11.41
N TRP A 65 19.01 12.16 -11.95
CA TRP A 65 19.75 12.17 -13.20
C TRP A 65 18.89 11.82 -14.43
N GLY A 66 17.57 11.69 -14.26
CA GLY A 66 16.65 11.44 -15.38
C GLY A 66 16.39 9.97 -15.68
N MET A 67 17.15 9.05 -15.08
CA MET A 67 16.87 7.61 -15.12
C MET A 67 15.60 7.29 -14.34
N GLU A 68 14.78 6.39 -14.88
CA GLU A 68 13.56 5.89 -14.25
C GLU A 68 13.66 4.37 -14.07
N TYR A 69 13.26 3.89 -12.90
CA TYR A 69 13.16 2.47 -12.60
C TYR A 69 11.70 2.12 -12.38
N LYS A 70 11.21 1.11 -13.10
CA LYS A 70 9.89 0.53 -12.87
C LYS A 70 10.06 -0.85 -12.26
N GLY A 71 9.32 -1.17 -11.21
CA GLY A 71 9.42 -2.50 -10.59
C GLY A 71 8.49 -2.63 -9.39
N VAL A 72 8.49 -3.81 -8.77
CA VAL A 72 7.67 -4.07 -7.57
C VAL A 72 8.45 -3.66 -6.33
N LEU A 73 7.87 -2.78 -5.50
CA LEU A 73 8.49 -2.36 -4.25
C LEU A 73 8.42 -3.47 -3.21
N VAL A 74 9.56 -4.13 -2.93
CA VAL A 74 9.65 -5.25 -1.97
C VAL A 74 9.70 -4.73 -0.54
N SER A 75 10.57 -3.76 -0.28
CA SER A 75 10.80 -3.23 1.05
C SER A 75 11.36 -1.81 1.03
N VAL A 76 11.20 -1.10 2.15
CA VAL A 76 11.71 0.25 2.37
C VAL A 76 12.28 0.32 3.77
N ASP A 77 13.43 1.00 3.93
CA ASP A 77 14.06 1.19 5.24
C ASP A 77 13.72 2.56 5.89
N SER A 78 14.31 2.83 7.06
CA SER A 78 14.13 4.10 7.77
C SER A 78 14.76 5.30 7.07
N TYR A 79 15.72 5.08 6.16
CA TYR A 79 16.36 6.12 5.35
C TYR A 79 15.68 6.29 3.98
N MET A 80 14.64 5.51 3.69
CA MET A 80 13.94 5.44 2.41
C MET A 80 14.80 4.90 1.27
N ASN A 81 15.73 3.99 1.56
CA ASN A 81 16.29 3.11 0.54
C ASN A 81 15.20 2.15 0.06
N LEU A 82 15.19 1.85 -1.23
CA LEU A 82 14.10 1.13 -1.90
C LEU A 82 14.63 -0.16 -2.49
N GLN A 83 14.01 -1.29 -2.13
CA GLN A 83 14.28 -2.57 -2.77
C GLN A 83 13.21 -2.83 -3.82
N LEU A 84 13.61 -2.93 -5.09
CA LEU A 84 12.73 -3.25 -6.21
C LEU A 84 13.02 -4.67 -6.72
N ALA A 85 11.97 -5.42 -7.02
CA ALA A 85 12.05 -6.70 -7.74
C ALA A 85 11.51 -6.55 -9.16
N GLY A 86 12.08 -7.31 -10.10
CA GLY A 86 11.68 -7.27 -11.52
C GLY A 86 11.83 -5.88 -12.12
N SER A 87 12.92 -5.19 -11.78
CA SER A 87 13.13 -3.79 -12.12
C SER A 87 13.64 -3.60 -13.54
N GLU A 88 12.96 -2.73 -14.27
CA GLU A 88 13.29 -2.27 -15.61
C GLU A 88 13.83 -0.84 -15.54
N GLU A 89 14.91 -0.58 -16.27
CA GLU A 89 15.50 0.75 -16.39
C GLU A 89 15.02 1.43 -17.67
N TYR A 90 14.60 2.68 -17.51
CA TYR A 90 14.17 3.55 -18.57
C TYR A 90 15.08 4.78 -18.61
N VAL A 91 15.67 5.04 -19.77
CA VAL A 91 16.51 6.22 -20.02
C VAL A 91 15.86 7.03 -21.12
N ASN A 92 15.55 8.30 -20.84
CA ASN A 92 14.83 9.18 -21.79
C ASN A 92 13.45 8.66 -22.26
N GLY A 93 12.86 7.71 -21.55
CA GLY A 93 11.56 7.11 -21.90
C GLY A 93 11.69 5.74 -22.61
N ASP A 94 12.89 5.38 -23.05
CA ASP A 94 13.14 4.09 -23.70
C ASP A 94 13.62 3.05 -22.70
N LEU A 95 13.16 1.80 -22.90
CA LEU A 95 13.62 0.65 -22.10
C LEU A 95 15.10 0.39 -22.39
N ALA A 96 15.96 0.71 -21.43
CA ALA A 96 17.40 0.45 -21.52
C ALA A 96 17.73 -1.01 -21.20
N GLY A 97 16.99 -1.63 -20.28
CA GLY A 97 17.17 -3.04 -19.94
C GLY A 97 16.44 -3.48 -18.68
N ASN A 98 16.45 -4.80 -18.45
CA ASN A 98 15.92 -5.42 -17.24
C ASN A 98 17.06 -5.76 -16.28
N LEU A 99 16.98 -5.27 -15.04
CA LEU A 99 17.99 -5.42 -14.01
C LEU A 99 17.63 -6.50 -12.98
N GLY A 100 16.36 -6.92 -12.91
CA GLY A 100 15.90 -7.88 -11.91
C GLY A 100 15.79 -7.23 -10.53
N GLU A 101 16.58 -7.67 -9.55
CA GLU A 101 16.52 -7.14 -8.19
C GLU A 101 17.50 -5.97 -7.99
N VAL A 102 16.99 -4.81 -7.58
CA VAL A 102 17.78 -3.58 -7.44
C VAL A 102 17.51 -2.90 -6.10
N LEU A 103 18.58 -2.43 -5.47
CA LEU A 103 18.53 -1.59 -4.28
C LEU A 103 18.89 -0.14 -4.64
N ILE A 104 17.91 0.76 -4.57
CA ILE A 104 18.09 2.18 -4.85
C ILE A 104 18.36 2.94 -3.54
N ARG A 105 19.46 3.70 -3.52
CA ARG A 105 19.81 4.56 -2.39
C ARG A 105 18.96 5.83 -2.36
N CYS A 106 18.50 6.21 -1.19
CA CYS A 106 17.60 7.35 -0.99
C CYS A 106 18.14 8.69 -1.50
N ASN A 107 19.46 8.89 -1.51
CA ASN A 107 20.11 10.13 -1.94
C ASN A 107 20.02 10.40 -3.46
N ASN A 108 19.57 9.43 -4.24
CA ASN A 108 19.42 9.54 -5.68
C ASN A 108 17.96 9.65 -6.13
N VAL A 109 17.01 9.36 -5.24
CA VAL A 109 15.57 9.37 -5.53
C VAL A 109 15.07 10.81 -5.62
N LEU A 110 14.41 11.14 -6.72
CA LEU A 110 13.70 12.41 -6.88
C LEU A 110 12.24 12.27 -6.42
N TYR A 111 11.53 11.28 -6.95
CA TYR A 111 10.18 10.93 -6.52
C TYR A 111 9.88 9.45 -6.76
N LEU A 112 8.84 8.99 -6.08
CA LEU A 112 8.26 7.67 -6.26
C LEU A 112 6.75 7.81 -6.48
N ARG A 113 6.21 7.07 -7.44
CA ARG A 113 4.77 6.96 -7.70
C ARG A 113 4.37 5.50 -7.81
N GLY A 114 3.17 5.16 -7.31
CA GLY A 114 2.57 3.86 -7.57
C GLY A 114 2.01 3.81 -8.99
N LEU A 115 2.28 2.73 -9.71
CA LEU A 115 1.60 2.41 -10.95
C LEU A 115 0.34 1.62 -10.64
N ARG A 116 -0.73 1.94 -11.35
CA ARG A 116 -1.91 1.08 -11.43
C ARG A 116 -1.70 0.14 -12.62
N GLU A 117 -2.28 -1.05 -12.55
CA GLU A 117 -2.01 -2.15 -13.50
C GLU A 117 -2.35 -1.78 -14.97
N ASP A 118 -3.21 -0.79 -15.17
CA ASP A 118 -3.64 -0.20 -16.44
C ASP A 118 -2.62 0.74 -17.12
N GLU A 119 -1.60 1.23 -16.41
CA GLU A 119 -0.59 2.16 -16.95
C GLU A 119 0.75 1.47 -17.30
N SER A 120 0.79 0.14 -17.28
CA SER A 120 1.99 -0.63 -17.61
C SER A 120 2.29 -0.71 -19.11
N ASP A 121 1.37 -0.26 -19.96
CA ASP A 121 1.54 -0.35 -21.41
C ASP A 121 2.52 0.72 -21.90
N CYS A 122 3.69 0.23 -22.31
CA CYS A 122 4.67 0.93 -23.10
C CYS A 122 3.94 1.72 -24.17
N ARG A 123 4.09 3.06 -24.18
CA ARG A 123 3.60 3.91 -25.27
C ARG A 123 4.19 3.31 -26.54
N LYS A 124 3.37 2.59 -27.31
CA LYS A 124 3.80 2.02 -28.58
C LYS A 124 4.31 3.21 -29.37
N PRO A 125 5.53 3.16 -29.93
CA PRO A 125 5.93 4.17 -30.90
C PRO A 125 4.81 4.19 -31.94
N GLU A 126 4.12 5.32 -31.98
CA GLU A 126 3.22 5.65 -33.06
C GLU A 126 4.04 5.47 -34.33
N GLU A 127 3.74 4.40 -35.07
CA GLU A 127 4.35 4.07 -36.34
C GLU A 127 4.28 5.34 -37.19
N ASP A 128 5.45 5.90 -37.48
CA ASP A 128 5.62 6.92 -38.49
C ASP A 128 5.02 6.34 -39.77
N ALA A 129 3.79 6.74 -40.06
CA ALA A 129 3.19 6.53 -41.37
C ALA A 129 3.95 7.44 -42.33
N ASP A 130 5.05 6.91 -42.86
CA ASP A 130 5.59 7.31 -44.15
C ASP A 130 4.43 7.31 -45.16
N MET A 131 3.95 8.52 -45.48
CA MET A 131 3.35 8.77 -46.78
C MET A 131 4.28 9.71 -47.53
N ASP A 132 5.37 9.13 -48.02
CA ASP A 132 5.91 9.58 -49.29
C ASP A 132 4.99 9.13 -50.44
N GLU A 133 4.94 9.98 -51.46
CA GLU A 133 4.45 9.75 -52.83
C GLU A 133 3.03 10.25 -53.19
N LYS A 134 2.96 11.53 -53.61
CA LYS A 134 2.58 11.86 -55.01
C LYS A 134 3.03 13.25 -55.47
#